data_AF-A0A960HDP0-F1
#
_entry.id   AF-A0A960HDP0-F1
#
_cell.length_a   1.000
_cell.length_b   1.000
_cell.length_c   1.000
_cell.angle_alpha   90.00
_cell.angle_beta   90.00
_cell.angle_gamma   90.00
#
_symmetry.space_group_name_H-M   'P 1'
#
loop_
_entity.id
_entity.type
_entity.pdbx_description
1 polymer ?
#
loop_
_entity_poly.entity_id
_entity_poly.type
_entity_poly.pdbx_seq_one_letter_code
_entity_poly.pdbx_strand_id
1 'polypeptide(L)'
;SFAATGKGPKSTPKLGKDPLGAWIKMRDQTLAALDHSHVLQSEAHEPFGPGFGSMPMDNLVGFMAAELAVHVWDLARTAKVDERLDPALVKFTLATWKSLGEDVLRMPGMMGAAVKPAAGADAQTKMLNYLGRTV
;
A
#
# COMPACT_ATOMS: atom_id res chain seq x y z
N SER A 1 -10.13 4.91 -12.17
CA SER A 1 -9.12 5.27 -11.16
C SER A 1 -8.12 6.24 -11.78
N PHE A 2 -7.46 7.11 -11.00
CA PHE A 2 -6.32 7.92 -11.46
C PHE A 2 -5.30 7.05 -12.22
N ALA A 3 -5.05 5.83 -11.72
CA ALA A 3 -4.19 4.83 -12.36
C ALA A 3 -4.61 4.43 -13.78
N ALA A 4 -5.89 4.56 -14.15
CA ALA A 4 -6.41 4.16 -15.45
C ALA A 4 -6.60 5.33 -16.43
N THR A 5 -6.86 6.53 -15.93
CA THR A 5 -7.24 7.68 -16.78
C THR A 5 -6.27 8.85 -16.70
N GLY A 6 -5.33 8.84 -15.74
CA GLY A 6 -4.49 9.99 -15.41
C GLY A 6 -5.27 11.21 -14.87
N LYS A 7 -6.60 11.11 -14.78
CA LYS A 7 -7.47 12.18 -14.28
C LYS A 7 -7.61 12.00 -12.77
N GLY A 8 -7.05 12.95 -12.03
CA GLY A 8 -7.26 13.07 -10.59
C GLY A 8 -8.74 13.33 -10.25
N PRO A 9 -9.11 13.25 -8.97
CA PRO A 9 -10.47 13.55 -8.54
C PRO A 9 -10.89 14.96 -9.00
N LYS A 10 -12.16 15.09 -9.44
CA LYS A 10 -12.73 16.36 -9.96
C LYS A 10 -12.80 17.48 -8.91
N SER A 11 -12.66 17.13 -7.64
CA SER A 11 -12.66 18.07 -6.51
C SER A 11 -11.54 17.72 -5.54
N THR A 12 -11.06 18.72 -4.82
CA THR A 12 -10.17 18.52 -3.68
C THR A 12 -10.82 17.55 -2.69
N PRO A 13 -10.12 16.49 -2.24
CA PRO A 13 -10.62 15.60 -1.21
C PRO A 13 -11.00 16.37 0.06
N LYS A 14 -12.16 16.06 0.64
CA LYS A 14 -12.56 16.64 1.93
C LYS A 14 -11.84 15.87 3.04
N LEU A 15 -10.74 16.43 3.52
CA LEU A 15 -9.89 15.81 4.55
C LEU A 15 -10.31 16.15 5.99
N GLY A 16 -11.32 17.00 6.17
CA GLY A 16 -11.71 17.53 7.48
C GLY A 16 -10.84 18.70 7.94
N LYS A 17 -11.02 19.15 9.18
CA LYS A 17 -10.30 20.30 9.77
C LYS A 17 -8.88 19.96 10.25
N ASP A 18 -8.64 18.69 10.59
CA ASP A 18 -7.35 18.19 11.09
C ASP A 18 -7.10 16.75 10.59
N PRO A 19 -6.62 16.59 9.34
CA PRO A 19 -6.36 15.26 8.79
C PRO A 19 -5.21 14.53 9.47
N LEU A 20 -4.20 15.25 9.95
CA LEU A 20 -3.06 14.64 10.64
C LEU A 20 -3.50 14.06 11.99
N GLY A 21 -4.27 14.83 12.78
CA GLY A 21 -4.83 14.33 14.03
C GLY A 21 -5.77 13.15 13.82
N ALA A 22 -6.59 13.16 12.77
CA ALA A 22 -7.44 12.03 12.40
C ALA A 22 -6.63 10.77 12.07
N TRP A 23 -5.56 10.90 11.29
CA TRP A 23 -4.65 9.79 10.95
C TRP A 23 -3.95 9.22 12.19
N ILE A 24 -3.38 10.09 13.03
CA ILE A 24 -2.70 9.68 14.29
C ILE A 24 -3.66 8.90 15.18
N LYS A 25 -4.88 9.42 15.37
CA LYS A 25 -5.91 8.76 16.17
C LYS A 25 -6.25 7.37 15.61
N MET A 26 -6.45 7.25 14.30
CA MET A 26 -6.74 5.96 13.66
C MET A 26 -5.60 4.97 13.87
N ARG A 27 -4.35 5.39 13.62
CA ARG A 27 -3.15 4.57 13.86
C ARG A 27 -3.11 4.06 15.31
N ASP A 28 -3.30 4.95 16.28
CA ASP A 28 -3.21 4.59 17.71
C ASP A 28 -4.31 3.61 18.09
N GLN A 29 -5.53 3.79 17.57
CA GLN A 29 -6.63 2.83 17.77
C GLN A 29 -6.35 1.47 17.15
N THR A 30 -5.78 1.44 15.93
CA THR A 30 -5.37 0.18 15.28
C THR A 30 -4.29 -0.52 16.07
N LEU A 31 -3.25 0.19 16.50
CA LEU A 31 -2.16 -0.39 17.30
C LEU A 31 -2.69 -0.93 18.64
N ALA A 32 -3.54 -0.18 19.33
CA ALA A 32 -4.18 -0.64 20.56
C ALA A 32 -5.03 -1.90 20.34
N ALA A 33 -5.77 -1.99 19.24
CA ALA A 33 -6.54 -3.19 18.91
C ALA A 33 -5.64 -4.41 18.65
N LEU A 34 -4.51 -4.22 17.97
CA LEU A 34 -3.56 -5.29 17.66
C LEU A 34 -2.74 -5.75 18.88
N ASP A 35 -2.61 -4.93 19.92
CA ASP A 35 -1.83 -5.21 21.13
C ASP A 35 -2.55 -6.13 22.15
N HIS A 36 -3.60 -6.84 21.73
CA HIS A 36 -4.30 -7.81 22.56
C HIS A 36 -3.83 -9.23 22.25
N SER A 37 -3.77 -10.08 23.29
CA SER A 37 -3.38 -11.49 23.14
C SER A 37 -4.24 -12.20 22.09
N HIS A 38 -3.60 -13.03 21.27
CA HIS A 38 -4.23 -13.85 20.23
C HIS A 38 -4.82 -13.10 19.01
N VAL A 39 -4.79 -11.76 18.97
CA VAL A 39 -5.36 -11.00 17.84
C VAL A 39 -4.62 -11.29 16.54
N LEU A 40 -3.28 -11.32 16.55
CA LEU A 40 -2.50 -11.61 15.34
C LEU A 40 -2.72 -13.04 14.81
N GLN A 41 -3.13 -13.96 15.68
CA GLN A 41 -3.46 -15.35 15.34
C GLN A 41 -4.93 -15.54 14.96
N SER A 42 -5.76 -14.52 15.16
CA SER A 42 -7.17 -14.55 14.77
C SER A 42 -7.35 -14.43 13.26
N GLU A 43 -8.55 -14.75 12.80
CA GLU A 43 -8.92 -14.64 11.40
C GLU A 43 -9.59 -13.29 11.13
N ALA A 44 -9.11 -12.58 10.12
CA ALA A 44 -9.83 -11.46 9.51
C ALA A 44 -10.81 -12.02 8.48
N HIS A 45 -12.11 -11.83 8.72
CA HIS A 45 -13.17 -12.29 7.81
C HIS A 45 -13.37 -11.28 6.68
N GLU A 46 -13.04 -11.68 5.46
CA GLU A 46 -13.29 -10.91 4.23
C GLU A 46 -12.82 -9.43 4.30
N PRO A 47 -11.56 -9.14 4.71
CA PRO A 47 -11.12 -7.77 5.00
C PRO A 47 -11.15 -6.82 3.78
N PHE A 48 -11.14 -7.39 2.57
CA PHE A 48 -11.25 -6.65 1.30
C PHE A 48 -12.56 -6.95 0.56
N GLY A 49 -13.55 -7.53 1.26
CA GLY A 49 -14.84 -7.93 0.74
C GLY A 49 -14.93 -9.40 0.32
N PRO A 50 -16.13 -9.88 -0.09
CA PRO A 50 -16.43 -11.31 -0.24
C PRO A 50 -15.55 -12.05 -1.26
N GLY A 51 -15.00 -11.34 -2.26
CA GLY A 51 -14.15 -11.94 -3.29
C GLY A 51 -12.72 -12.26 -2.83
N PHE A 52 -12.28 -11.76 -1.67
CA PHE A 52 -10.91 -11.96 -1.16
C PHE A 52 -10.82 -13.06 -0.09
N GLY A 53 -11.96 -13.51 0.44
CA GLY A 53 -12.02 -14.53 1.48
C GLY A 53 -11.41 -14.09 2.81
N SER A 54 -11.41 -14.99 3.78
CA SER A 54 -10.75 -14.80 5.07
C SER A 54 -9.23 -14.90 4.97
N MET A 55 -8.52 -14.25 5.88
CA MET A 55 -7.08 -14.44 6.06
C MET A 55 -6.63 -14.26 7.52
N PRO A 56 -5.51 -14.88 7.94
CA PRO A 56 -4.90 -14.59 9.24
C PRO A 56 -4.60 -13.09 9.43
N MET A 57 -4.81 -12.59 10.66
CA MET A 57 -4.65 -11.17 10.98
C MET A 57 -3.20 -10.70 10.81
N ASP A 58 -2.21 -11.53 11.10
CA ASP A 58 -0.79 -11.22 10.85
C ASP A 58 -0.49 -11.01 9.36
N ASN A 59 -1.07 -11.82 8.47
CA ASN A 59 -0.98 -11.64 7.02
C ASN A 59 -1.66 -10.33 6.58
N LEU A 60 -2.82 -10.00 7.16
CA LEU A 60 -3.50 -8.73 6.87
C LEU A 60 -2.63 -7.53 7.28
N VAL A 61 -2.07 -7.55 8.50
CA VAL A 61 -1.17 -6.48 8.99
C VAL A 61 0.05 -6.34 8.09
N GLY A 62 0.67 -7.47 7.69
CA GLY A 62 1.79 -7.47 6.76
C GLY A 62 1.42 -6.89 5.39
N PHE A 63 0.24 -7.22 4.87
CA PHE A 63 -0.26 -6.66 3.62
C PHE A 63 -0.50 -5.14 3.72
N MET A 64 -1.15 -4.68 4.80
CA MET A 64 -1.37 -3.25 5.03
C MET A 64 -0.05 -2.47 5.15
N ALA A 65 0.99 -3.07 5.75
CA ALA A 65 2.31 -2.46 5.79
C ALA A 65 2.93 -2.30 4.38
N ALA A 66 2.81 -3.30 3.52
CA ALA A 66 3.27 -3.24 2.13
C ALA A 66 2.47 -2.24 1.27
N GLU A 67 1.18 -2.06 1.55
CA GLU A 67 0.34 -1.06 0.89
C GLU A 67 0.73 0.36 1.31
N LEU A 68 0.83 0.60 2.61
CA LEU A 68 1.21 1.90 3.16
C LEU A 68 2.62 2.32 2.74
N ALA A 69 3.58 1.39 2.61
CA ALA A 69 4.95 1.70 2.20
C ALA A 69 5.01 2.43 0.84
N VAL A 70 4.18 2.01 -0.12
CA VAL A 70 4.11 2.62 -1.45
C VAL A 70 3.48 4.01 -1.36
N HIS A 71 2.47 4.20 -0.51
CA HIS A 71 1.82 5.49 -0.33
C HIS A 71 2.65 6.49 0.47
N VAL A 72 3.48 6.03 1.42
CA VAL A 72 4.50 6.87 2.06
C VAL A 72 5.48 7.40 1.00
N TRP A 73 5.91 6.55 0.06
CA TRP A 73 6.73 6.99 -1.06
C TRP A 73 5.99 8.02 -1.95
N ASP A 74 4.74 7.75 -2.34
CA ASP A 74 3.93 8.67 -3.16
C ASP A 74 3.79 10.06 -2.49
N LEU A 75 3.58 10.08 -1.15
CA LEU A 75 3.50 11.31 -0.36
C LEU A 75 4.83 12.04 -0.25
N ALA A 76 5.93 11.32 0.01
CA ALA A 76 7.28 11.90 0.09
C ALA A 76 7.68 12.57 -1.22
N ARG A 77 7.43 11.91 -2.35
CA ARG A 77 7.65 12.45 -3.69
C ARG A 77 6.82 13.71 -3.95
N THR A 78 5.55 13.68 -3.58
CA THR A 78 4.64 14.83 -3.73
C THR A 78 5.09 16.02 -2.88
N ALA A 79 5.54 15.76 -1.65
CA ALA A 79 6.07 16.76 -0.73
C ALA A 79 7.50 17.22 -1.08
N LYS A 80 8.17 16.56 -2.03
CA LYS A 80 9.56 16.83 -2.43
C LYS A 80 10.56 16.69 -1.26
N VAL A 81 10.36 15.66 -0.44
CA VAL A 81 11.26 15.29 0.66
C VAL A 81 11.99 13.97 0.33
N ASP A 82 12.84 13.48 1.23
CA ASP A 82 13.54 12.21 1.03
C ASP A 82 12.54 11.06 0.84
N GLU A 83 12.58 10.43 -0.33
CA GLU A 83 11.70 9.34 -0.74
C GLU A 83 12.40 7.98 -0.70
N ARG A 84 13.56 7.85 -0.04
CA ARG A 84 14.24 6.56 0.13
C ARG A 84 13.53 5.72 1.19
N LEU A 85 13.11 4.52 0.81
CA LEU A 85 12.58 3.51 1.70
C LEU A 85 13.70 2.62 2.24
N ASP A 86 13.46 2.03 3.40
CA ASP A 86 14.34 0.99 3.94
C ASP A 86 14.45 -0.20 2.95
N PRO A 87 15.66 -0.70 2.64
CA PRO A 87 15.83 -1.80 1.68
C PRO A 87 15.11 -3.10 2.05
N ALA A 88 14.97 -3.42 3.35
CA ALA A 88 14.22 -4.58 3.79
C ALA A 88 12.71 -4.37 3.58
N LEU A 89 12.21 -3.15 3.82
CA LEU A 89 10.83 -2.78 3.51
C LEU A 89 10.54 -2.86 2.00
N VAL A 90 11.46 -2.42 1.15
CA VAL A 90 11.34 -2.55 -0.32
C VAL A 90 11.24 -4.02 -0.73
N LYS A 91 12.12 -4.88 -0.20
CA LYS A 91 12.13 -6.31 -0.48
C LYS A 91 10.83 -6.98 -0.02
N PHE A 92 10.39 -6.67 1.21
CA PHE A 92 9.14 -7.17 1.77
C PHE A 92 7.94 -6.75 0.92
N THR A 93 7.84 -5.44 0.63
CA THR A 93 6.74 -4.88 -0.16
C THR A 93 6.64 -5.53 -1.53
N LEU A 94 7.76 -5.69 -2.24
CA LEU A 94 7.76 -6.34 -3.55
C LEU A 94 7.31 -7.82 -3.47
N ALA A 95 7.75 -8.55 -2.44
CA ALA A 95 7.35 -9.95 -2.26
C ALA A 95 5.85 -10.07 -1.95
N THR A 96 5.33 -9.23 -1.05
CA THR A 96 3.91 -9.20 -0.67
C THR A 96 3.01 -8.86 -1.85
N TRP A 97 3.37 -7.86 -2.67
CA TRP A 97 2.56 -7.55 -3.86
C TRP A 97 2.60 -8.63 -4.94
N LYS A 98 3.73 -9.34 -5.08
CA LYS A 98 3.85 -10.47 -6.01
C LYS A 98 3.01 -11.68 -5.58
N SER A 99 2.76 -11.87 -4.27
CA SER A 99 2.02 -13.04 -3.78
C SER A 99 0.53 -13.02 -4.13
N LEU A 100 -0.04 -11.86 -4.49
CA LEU A 100 -1.42 -11.76 -4.96
C LEU A 100 -1.64 -12.34 -6.36
N GLY A 101 -0.58 -12.50 -7.16
CA GLY A 101 -0.68 -12.87 -8.58
C GLY A 101 -1.07 -11.69 -9.47
N GLU A 102 -0.70 -11.76 -10.75
CA GLU A 102 -0.93 -10.66 -11.70
C GLU A 102 -2.42 -10.37 -11.92
N ASP A 103 -3.29 -11.40 -11.98
CA ASP A 103 -4.71 -11.21 -12.26
C ASP A 103 -5.40 -10.34 -11.21
N VAL A 104 -5.09 -10.56 -9.92
CA VAL A 104 -5.60 -9.76 -8.80
C VAL A 104 -4.95 -8.38 -8.79
N LEU A 105 -3.63 -8.32 -8.96
CA LEU A 105 -2.86 -7.09 -8.90
C LEU A 105 -3.32 -6.06 -9.95
N ARG A 106 -3.78 -6.53 -11.12
CA ARG A 106 -4.22 -5.68 -12.25
C ARG A 106 -5.74 -5.51 -12.31
N MET A 107 -6.50 -5.95 -11.31
CA MET A 107 -7.94 -5.68 -11.24
C MET A 107 -8.22 -4.16 -11.25
N PRO A 108 -9.36 -3.72 -11.83
CA PRO A 108 -9.73 -2.32 -11.81
C PRO A 108 -9.77 -1.75 -10.38
N GLY A 109 -8.94 -0.73 -10.12
CA GLY A 109 -8.85 -0.09 -8.81
C GLY A 109 -7.65 -0.52 -7.95
N MET A 110 -6.91 -1.55 -8.36
CA MET A 110 -5.67 -2.00 -7.73
C MET A 110 -4.45 -1.28 -8.32
N MET A 111 -3.40 -2.01 -8.71
CA MET A 111 -2.17 -1.43 -9.24
C MET A 111 -2.23 -1.25 -10.77
N GLY A 112 -1.59 -0.18 -11.26
CA GLY A 112 -1.44 0.05 -12.69
C GLY A 112 -0.59 -1.03 -13.38
N ALA A 113 -0.54 -1.01 -14.71
CA ALA A 113 0.32 -1.92 -15.47
C ALA A 113 1.80 -1.73 -15.08
N ALA A 114 2.55 -2.84 -15.00
CA ALA A 114 3.97 -2.77 -14.70
C ALA A 114 4.73 -1.97 -15.79
N VAL A 115 5.66 -1.14 -15.34
CA VAL A 115 6.59 -0.39 -16.19
C VAL A 115 7.90 -1.17 -16.30
N LYS A 116 8.52 -1.17 -17.48
CA LYS A 116 9.84 -1.78 -17.64
C LYS A 116 10.90 -0.89 -16.97
N PRO A 117 11.64 -1.38 -15.97
CA PRO A 117 12.70 -0.60 -15.34
C PRO A 117 13.86 -0.36 -16.30
N ALA A 118 14.54 0.77 -16.12
CA ALA A 118 15.80 1.06 -16.81
C ALA A 118 16.88 0.03 -16.46
N ALA A 119 17.85 -0.16 -17.35
CA ALA A 119 19.00 -1.00 -17.06
C ALA A 119 19.76 -0.46 -15.85
N GLY A 120 20.06 -1.33 -14.88
CA GLY A 120 20.76 -0.93 -13.64
C GLY A 120 19.88 -0.30 -12.56
N ALA A 121 18.55 -0.19 -12.77
CA ALA A 121 17.63 0.33 -11.75
C ALA A 121 17.79 -0.39 -10.40
N ASP A 122 17.73 0.39 -9.31
CA ASP A 122 17.82 -0.14 -7.95
C ASP A 122 16.56 -0.92 -7.55
N ALA A 123 16.58 -1.52 -6.36
CA ALA A 123 15.48 -2.36 -5.88
C ALA A 123 14.17 -1.57 -5.69
N GLN A 124 14.25 -0.33 -5.21
CA GLN A 124 13.08 0.52 -4.99
C GLN A 124 12.44 0.91 -6.32
N THR A 125 13.24 1.36 -7.29
CA THR A 125 12.81 1.69 -8.65
C THR A 125 12.14 0.50 -9.31
N LYS A 126 12.75 -0.69 -9.24
CA LYS A 126 12.15 -1.94 -9.76
C LYS A 126 10.81 -2.26 -9.10
N MET A 127 10.71 -2.10 -7.78
CA MET A 127 9.45 -2.30 -7.05
C MET A 127 8.39 -1.29 -7.50
N LEU A 128 8.71 -0.01 -7.57
CA LEU A 128 7.80 1.06 -7.98
C LEU A 128 7.32 0.86 -9.42
N ASN A 129 8.23 0.53 -10.34
CA ASN A 129 7.87 0.23 -11.73
C ASN A 129 6.97 -1.01 -11.81
N TYR A 130 7.21 -2.07 -11.02
CA TYR A 130 6.33 -3.24 -10.94
C TYR A 130 4.90 -2.89 -10.49
N LEU A 131 4.77 -1.88 -9.61
CA LEU A 131 3.51 -1.33 -9.11
C LEU A 131 2.96 -0.19 -9.98
N GLY A 132 3.52 0.00 -11.18
CA GLY A 132 3.01 0.92 -12.20
C GLY A 132 3.42 2.38 -12.06
N ARG A 133 4.40 2.70 -11.21
CA ARG A 133 4.96 4.06 -11.13
C ARG A 133 6.03 4.25 -12.21
N THR A 134 6.00 5.40 -12.88
CA THR A 134 7.05 5.83 -13.81
C THR A 134 8.08 6.67 -13.07
N VAL A 135 9.21 6.03 -12.75
CA VAL A 135 10.37 6.58 -12.03
C VAL A 135 11.65 6.07 -12.65
#